data_AF-A0AAW5YU58-F1
#
_entry.id   AF-A0AAW5YU58-F1
#
_cell.length_a   1.000
_cell.length_b   1.000
_cell.length_c   1.000
_cell.angle_alpha   90.00
_cell.angle_beta   90.00
_cell.angle_gamma   90.00
#
_symmetry.space_group_name_H-M   'P 1'
#
loop_
_entity.id
_entity.type
_entity.pdbx_description
1 polymer ?
#
loop_
_entity_poly.entity_id
_entity_poly.type
_entity_poly.pdbx_seq_one_letter_code
_entity_poly.pdbx_strand_id
1 'polypeptide(L)' 'MLSEEIQQIFKEHKGRYGSLRITKVLEKKGIKVNRKRVGKLMRQMKLYAKGSRYRVPLQSFLNEAKL' A
#
# COMPACT_ATOMS: atom_id res chain seq x y z
N MET A 1 -12.76 -2.99 4.61
CA MET A 1 -11.89 -4.17 4.81
C MET A 1 -10.42 -3.77 5.00
N LEU A 2 -9.55 -4.62 5.57
CA LEU A 2 -8.12 -4.29 5.78
C LEU A 2 -7.38 -3.86 4.50
N SER A 3 -7.73 -4.45 3.36
CA SER A 3 -7.13 -4.14 2.06
C SER A 3 -7.41 -2.70 1.60
N GLU A 4 -8.62 -2.19 1.85
CA GLU A 4 -9.03 -0.82 1.51
C GLU A 4 -8.26 0.19 2.37
N GLU A 5 -8.13 -0.08 3.67
CA GLU A 5 -7.37 0.76 4.59
C GLU A 5 -5.89 0.87 4.16
N ILE A 6 -5.30 -0.25 3.73
CA ILE A 6 -3.94 -0.29 3.17
C ILE A 6 -3.85 0.56 1.89
N GLN A 7 -4.82 0.45 0.97
CA GLN A 7 -4.85 1.26 -0.25
C GLN A 7 -4.98 2.76 0.05
N GLN A 8 -5.86 3.13 0.98
CA GLN A 8 -6.09 4.52 1.36
C GLN A 8 -4.82 5.14 1.94
N ILE A 9 -4.18 4.47 2.91
CA ILE A 9 -2.92 4.94 3.51
C ILE A 9 -1.82 5.05 2.43
N PHE A 10 -1.75 4.08 1.52
CA PHE A 10 -0.77 4.10 0.43
C PHE A 10 -0.95 5.31 -0.50
N LYS A 11 -2.19 5.62 -0.89
CA LYS A 11 -2.55 6.76 -1.73
C LYS A 11 -2.31 8.09 -1.02
N GLU A 12 -2.76 8.22 0.23
CA GLU A 12 -2.54 9.40 1.09
C GLU A 12 -1.05 9.78 1.15
N HIS A 13 -0.17 8.76 1.22
CA HIS A 13 1.28 8.95 1.27
C HIS A 13 1.95 8.91 -0.12
N LYS A 14 1.17 9.11 -1.19
CA LYS A 14 1.61 9.23 -2.59
C LYS A 14 2.49 8.05 -3.05
N GLY A 15 2.16 6.85 -2.57
CA GLY A 15 2.86 5.60 -2.87
C GLY A 15 4.26 5.46 -2.26
N ARG A 16 4.64 6.30 -1.30
CA ARG A 16 5.97 6.23 -0.64
C ARG A 16 6.03 5.18 0.46
N TYR A 17 4.89 4.73 0.97
CA TYR A 17 4.85 3.87 2.14
C TYR A 17 4.82 2.40 1.74
N GLY A 18 5.82 1.65 2.20
CA GLY A 18 5.84 0.20 2.17
C GLY A 18 5.12 -0.42 3.37
N SER A 19 5.11 -1.75 3.45
CA SER A 19 4.42 -2.50 4.51
C SER A 19 4.82 -2.07 5.92
N LEU A 20 6.10 -1.75 6.15
CA LEU A 20 6.57 -1.28 7.46
C LEU A 20 5.86 0.01 7.92
N ARG A 21 5.78 1.02 7.04
CA ARG A 21 5.17 2.31 7.38
C ARG A 21 3.65 2.20 7.46
N ILE A 22 3.04 1.42 6.57
CA ILE A 22 1.59 1.16 6.61
C ILE A 22 1.20 0.44 7.90
N THR A 23 1.95 -0.58 8.34
CA THR A 23 1.68 -1.25 9.62
C THR A 23 1.72 -0.28 10.80
N LYS A 24 2.68 0.66 10.84
CA LYS A 24 2.72 1.69 11.89
C LYS A 24 1.50 2.61 11.87
N VAL A 25 1.00 2.97 10.69
CA VAL A 25 -0.23 3.79 10.59
C VAL A 25 -1.45 3.01 11.05
N LEU A 26 -1.57 1.74 10.66
CA LEU A 26 -2.66 0.85 11.11
C LEU A 26 -2.66 0.67 12.62
N GLU A 27 -1.49 0.46 13.23
CA GLU A 27 -1.34 0.34 14.69
C GLU A 27 -1.79 1.62 15.41
N LYS A 28 -1.43 2.80 14.89
CA LYS A 28 -1.91 4.09 15.40
C LYS A 28 -3.42 4.27 15.27
N LYS A 29 -4.05 3.62 14.28
CA LYS A 29 -5.52 3.57 14.12
C LYS A 29 -6.19 2.47 14.97
N GLY A 30 -5.44 1.79 15.85
CA GLY A 30 -5.95 0.70 16.68
C GLY A 30 -6.05 -0.66 15.97
N ILE A 31 -5.62 -0.75 14.70
CA ILE A 31 -5.68 -1.98 13.89
C ILE A 31 -4.36 -2.74 14.04
N LYS A 32 -4.30 -3.66 15.00
CA LYS A 32 -3.14 -4.54 15.18
C LYS A 32 -3.09 -5.61 14.09
N VAL A 33 -2.09 -5.53 13.22
CA VAL A 33 -1.89 -6.51 12.14
C VAL A 33 -0.42 -6.82 11.92
N ASN A 34 -0.12 -8.10 11.65
CA ASN A 34 1.23 -8.51 11.33
C ASN A 34 1.71 -7.87 10.01
N ARG A 35 2.91 -7.27 10.03
CA ARG A 35 3.57 -6.69 8.85
C ARG A 35 3.66 -7.65 7.66
N LYS A 36 3.83 -8.96 7.89
CA LYS A 36 3.85 -9.97 6.81
C LYS A 36 2.50 -10.04 6.09
N ARG A 37 1.38 -9.94 6.81
CA ARG A 37 0.03 -9.91 6.25
C ARG A 37 -0.19 -8.65 5.42
N VAL A 38 0.21 -7.49 5.93
CA VAL A 38 0.17 -6.22 5.17
C VAL A 38 0.98 -6.34 3.88
N GLY A 39 2.21 -6.85 3.95
CA GLY A 39 3.05 -7.05 2.77
C GLY A 39 2.46 -8.02 1.73
N LYS A 40 1.78 -9.09 2.18
CA LYS A 40 1.07 -10.02 1.28
C LYS A 40 -0.07 -9.31 0.54
N LEU A 41 -0.91 -8.59 1.27
CA LEU A 41 -2.03 -7.83 0.71
C LEU A 41 -1.54 -6.76 -0.27
N MET A 42 -0.50 -6.00 0.09
CA MET A 42 0.11 -5.01 -0.82
C MET A 42 0.55 -5.64 -2.13
N ARG A 43 1.24 -6.80 -2.09
CA ARG A 43 1.66 -7.51 -3.31
C ARG A 43 0.49 -8.01 -4.14
N GLN A 44 -0.56 -8.55 -3.50
CA GLN A 44 -1.77 -8.98 -4.19
C GLN A 44 -2.45 -7.82 -4.92
N MET A 45 -2.42 -6.63 -4.34
CA MET A 45 -2.96 -5.39 -4.93
C MET A 45 -1.96 -4.64 -5.82
N LYS A 46 -0.77 -5.21 -6.07
CA LYS A 46 0.33 -4.59 -6.86
C LYS A 46 0.75 -3.20 -6.34
N LEU A 47 0.64 -2.95 -5.03
CA LEU A 47 1.09 -1.72 -4.39
C LEU A 47 2.57 -1.83 -4.01
N TYR A 48 3.43 -1.15 -4.75
CA TYR A 48 4.87 -1.11 -4.49
C TYR A 48 5.31 0.30 -4.13
N ALA A 49 6.06 0.41 -3.02
CA ALA A 49 6.58 1.71 -2.60
C ALA A 49 7.54 2.28 -3.66
N LYS A 50 7.51 3.60 -3.86
CA LYS A 50 8.49 4.30 -4.72
C LYS A 50 9.93 3.95 -4.29
N GLY A 51 10.78 3.65 -5.27
CA GLY A 51 12.16 3.21 -5.04
C GLY A 51 12.30 1.76 -4.58
N SER A 52 11.22 0.98 -4.52
CA SER A 52 11.33 -0.46 -4.28
C SER A 52 11.96 -1.16 -5.49
N ARG A 53 12.70 -2.25 -5.23
CA ARG A 53 13.24 -3.13 -6.29
C ARG A 53 12.17 -3.83 -7.12
N TYR A 54 10.91 -3.80 -6.68
CA TYR A 54 9.81 -4.38 -7.42
C TYR A 54 9.39 -3.44 -8.55
N ARG A 55 9.36 -3.96 -9.78
CA ARG A 55 8.91 -3.21 -10.94
C ARG A 55 7.41 -2.95 -10.80
N VAL A 56 7.05 -1.67 -10.72
CA VAL A 56 5.66 -1.24 -10.93
C VAL A 56 5.34 -1.45 -12.41
N PRO A 57 4.26 -2.18 -12.78
CA PRO A 57 3.81 -2.22 -14.16
C PRO A 57 3.46 -0.79 -14.59
N LEU A 58 3.92 -0.35 -15.77
CA LEU A 58 3.68 1.00 -16.31
C LEU A 58 2.19 1.40 -16.26
N GLN A 59 1.27 0.44 -16.38
CA GLN A 59 -0.19 0.66 -16.33
C GLN A 59 -0.74 1.24 -15.00
N SER A 60 0.02 1.21 -13.90
CA SER A 60 -0.52 1.58 -12.58
C SER A 60 -0.82 3.07 -12.41
N PHE A 61 -0.17 3.94 -13.18
CA PHE A 61 -0.34 5.40 -13.13
C PHE A 61 -1.42 5.93 -14.10
N LEU A 62 -1.91 5.10 -15.03
CA LEU A 62 -2.81 5.54 -16.11
C LEU A 62 -4.31 5.39 -15.77
N ASN A 63 -4.67 4.73 -14.67
CA ASN A 63 -6.06 4.49 -14.29
C ASN A 63 -6.66 5.53 -13.31
N GLU A 64 -5.86 6.47 -12.80
CA GLU A 64 -6.37 7.58 -11.96
C GLU A 64 -6.87 8.79 -12.78
N ALA A 65 -6.68 8.80 -14.11
CA ALA A 65 -7.13 9.86 -15.01
C ALA A 65 -8.45 9.55 -15.76
N LYS A 66 -9.24 8.57 -15.29
CA LYS A 66 -10.52 8.15 -15.90
C LYS A 66 -11.66 7.98 -14.89
N LEU A 67 -11.79 8.92 -13.95
CA LEU A 67 -13.05 9.16 -13.24
C LEU A 67 -13.38 10.64 -13.27
#